data_AF-A0A2G4FBR9-F1
#
_entry.id   AF-A0A2G4FBR9-F1
#
_cell.length_a   1.000
_cell.length_b   1.000
_cell.length_c   1.000
_cell.angle_alpha   90.00
_cell.angle_beta   90.00
_cell.angle_gamma   90.00
#
_symmetry.space_group_name_H-M   'P 1'
#
loop_
_entity.id
_entity.type
_entity.pdbx_description
1 polymer ?
#
loop_
_entity_poly.entity_id
_entity_poly.type
_entity_poly.pdbx_seq_one_letter_code
_entity_poly.pdbx_strand_id
1 'polypeptide(L)'
;MPRDPGQTDRLIRRLRWDELDPAWLRRLAEMARAEDIAGGGLLHPPARSGDPSAALLVVSGRRAHARLVSRGEYLLAGLGLLEPILSVFGTACQVRPLVADGTVLSRGTVVAELEGPATELLTAERTLLNFLQRLTGVATQTQTYVRALGSSTTRLLDTRKTTPGFRMLEKYAVGQGGGYNHRLGLFDRIMVKDNHLAAGEATVAQRLTDLVQAARASRPDLLVEVEVDAVAQIEPVLAAGADVVLLDNFSLVQLRAALPLLRGRAWSEVSGGVNLETLPHIGELNPDFVSCGALTHAAPWADIGLDWA
;
A
#
# COMPACT_ATOMS: atom_id res chain seq x y z
N MET A 1 23.80 -15.97 -7.61
CA MET A 1 24.67 -14.85 -8.03
C MET A 1 24.90 -13.96 -6.81
N PRO A 2 26.08 -13.35 -6.62
CA PRO A 2 26.23 -12.34 -5.58
C PRO A 2 25.20 -11.22 -5.78
N ARG A 3 24.73 -10.62 -4.68
CA ARG A 3 23.78 -9.51 -4.69
C ARG A 3 24.33 -8.40 -5.57
N ASP A 4 23.69 -8.13 -6.70
CA ASP A 4 23.98 -6.95 -7.52
C ASP A 4 23.18 -5.76 -6.95
N PRO A 5 23.82 -4.63 -6.58
CA PRO A 5 23.12 -3.43 -6.13
C PRO A 5 21.95 -3.02 -7.04
N GLY A 6 22.08 -3.18 -8.36
CA GLY A 6 21.02 -2.87 -9.34
C GLY A 6 19.78 -3.77 -9.25
N GLN A 7 19.87 -4.92 -8.57
CA GLN A 7 18.73 -5.79 -8.29
C GLN A 7 17.85 -5.23 -7.18
N THR A 8 18.38 -4.41 -6.27
CA THR A 8 17.61 -3.89 -5.14
C THR A 8 16.48 -2.97 -5.60
N ASP A 9 16.72 -2.13 -6.60
CA ASP A 9 15.70 -1.23 -7.18
C ASP A 9 14.64 -2.00 -7.97
N ARG A 10 15.00 -3.20 -8.46
CA ARG A 10 14.06 -4.14 -9.11
C ARG A 10 13.26 -4.96 -8.10
N LEU A 11 13.79 -5.11 -6.89
CA LEU A 11 13.11 -5.79 -5.79
C LEU A 11 12.15 -4.84 -5.09
N ILE A 12 12.60 -3.68 -4.69
CA ILE A 12 11.80 -2.81 -3.84
C ILE A 12 11.89 -1.38 -4.34
N ARG A 13 10.78 -0.67 -4.22
CA ARG A 13 10.66 0.71 -4.66
C ARG A 13 9.66 1.45 -3.80
N ARG A 14 9.62 2.78 -3.92
CA ARG A 14 8.50 3.59 -3.45
C ARG A 14 7.81 4.16 -4.66
N LEU A 15 6.53 3.80 -4.85
CA LEU A 15 5.72 4.33 -5.93
C LEU A 15 5.60 5.85 -5.77
N ARG A 16 5.87 6.59 -6.84
CA ARG A 16 5.69 8.04 -6.85
C ARG A 16 4.31 8.40 -7.38
N TRP A 17 3.83 9.60 -7.06
CA TRP A 17 2.51 10.04 -7.49
C TRP A 17 2.38 10.13 -9.02
N ASP A 18 3.45 10.59 -9.69
CA ASP A 18 3.52 10.75 -11.15
C ASP A 18 3.49 9.42 -11.93
N GLU A 19 3.56 8.29 -11.24
CA GLU A 19 3.45 6.95 -11.82
C GLU A 19 2.02 6.39 -11.78
N LEU A 20 1.11 7.05 -11.08
CA LEU A 20 -0.30 6.66 -11.04
C LEU A 20 -1.00 7.15 -12.30
N ASP A 21 -1.67 6.25 -13.02
CA ASP A 21 -2.43 6.58 -14.22
C ASP A 21 -3.60 7.54 -13.88
N PRO A 22 -3.58 8.80 -14.36
CA PRO A 22 -4.65 9.76 -14.07
C PRO A 22 -6.01 9.30 -14.58
N ALA A 23 -6.06 8.55 -15.69
CA ALA A 23 -7.31 7.99 -16.21
C ALA A 23 -7.87 6.90 -15.29
N TRP A 24 -7.00 6.09 -14.69
CA TRP A 24 -7.40 5.13 -13.66
C TRP A 24 -7.94 5.82 -12.41
N LEU A 25 -7.26 6.87 -11.93
CA LEU A 25 -7.72 7.64 -10.77
C LEU A 25 -9.09 8.28 -11.02
N ARG A 26 -9.30 8.82 -12.23
CA ARG A 26 -10.59 9.38 -12.62
C ARG A 26 -11.71 8.32 -12.61
N ARG A 27 -11.49 7.13 -13.18
CA ARG A 27 -12.49 6.05 -13.16
C ARG A 27 -12.85 5.61 -11.74
N LEU A 28 -11.85 5.58 -10.85
CA LEU A 28 -12.07 5.26 -9.44
C LEU A 28 -12.92 6.33 -8.74
N ALA A 29 -12.66 7.61 -9.03
CA ALA A 29 -13.49 8.72 -8.54
C ALA A 29 -14.92 8.69 -9.10
N GLU A 30 -15.07 8.38 -10.40
CA GLU A 30 -16.39 8.22 -11.05
C GLU A 30 -17.19 7.08 -10.43
N MET A 31 -16.55 5.96 -10.11
CA MET A 31 -17.17 4.84 -9.41
C MET A 31 -17.64 5.24 -8.01
N ALA A 32 -16.78 5.89 -7.22
CA ALA A 32 -17.13 6.35 -5.87
C ALA A 32 -18.27 7.39 -5.89
N ARG A 33 -18.24 8.33 -6.84
CA ARG A 33 -19.34 9.28 -7.07
C ARG A 33 -20.63 8.54 -7.41
N ALA A 34 -20.58 7.59 -8.33
CA ALA A 34 -21.77 6.87 -8.78
C ALA A 34 -22.41 6.07 -7.63
N GLU A 35 -21.62 5.45 -6.76
CA GLU A 35 -22.08 4.83 -5.52
C GLU A 35 -22.88 5.82 -4.67
N ASP A 36 -22.30 6.98 -4.39
CA ASP A 36 -22.82 7.93 -3.41
C ASP A 36 -24.06 8.69 -3.90
N ILE A 37 -24.07 9.14 -5.17
CA ILE A 37 -25.14 10.01 -5.68
C ILE A 37 -26.13 9.31 -6.62
N ALA A 38 -25.82 8.11 -7.10
CA ALA A 38 -26.63 7.41 -8.10
C ALA A 38 -26.90 5.94 -7.75
N GLY A 39 -26.49 5.47 -6.57
CA GLY A 39 -26.69 4.08 -6.14
C GLY A 39 -25.91 3.07 -6.95
N GLY A 40 -24.75 3.45 -7.49
CA GLY A 40 -23.83 2.55 -8.18
C GLY A 40 -23.52 1.33 -7.33
N GLY A 41 -23.66 0.13 -7.91
CA GLY A 41 -23.51 -1.15 -7.20
C GLY A 41 -24.83 -1.78 -6.73
N LEU A 42 -25.93 -1.02 -6.69
CA LEU A 42 -27.27 -1.58 -6.46
C LEU A 42 -27.84 -2.20 -7.75
N LEU A 43 -28.55 -3.32 -7.62
CA LEU A 43 -29.28 -3.95 -8.73
C LEU A 43 -30.39 -3.04 -9.28
N HIS A 44 -31.00 -2.25 -8.40
CA HIS A 44 -32.04 -1.28 -8.72
C HIS A 44 -31.60 0.10 -8.23
N PRO A 45 -31.04 0.94 -9.11
CA PRO A 45 -30.68 2.32 -8.77
C PRO A 45 -31.88 3.13 -8.29
N PRO A 46 -31.68 4.15 -7.44
CA PRO A 46 -32.76 5.03 -6.99
C PRO A 46 -33.38 5.79 -8.18
N ALA A 47 -34.70 6.01 -8.11
CA ALA A 47 -35.44 6.74 -9.15
C ALA A 47 -35.01 8.22 -9.27
N ARG A 48 -34.36 8.77 -8.23
CA ARG A 48 -33.79 10.11 -8.21
C ARG A 48 -32.34 10.01 -7.79
N SER A 49 -31.46 10.67 -8.53
CA SER A 49 -30.03 10.79 -8.24
C SER A 49 -29.69 12.20 -7.78
N GLY A 50 -28.46 12.37 -7.28
CA GLY A 50 -27.93 13.62 -6.74
C GLY A 50 -28.08 13.73 -5.23
N ASP A 51 -27.58 14.84 -4.68
CA ASP A 51 -27.66 15.16 -3.27
C ASP A 51 -28.84 16.13 -3.03
N PRO A 52 -29.97 15.63 -2.48
CA PRO A 52 -31.13 16.49 -2.20
C PRO A 52 -30.86 17.52 -1.11
N SER A 53 -29.90 17.28 -0.22
CA SER A 53 -29.53 18.20 0.87
C SER A 53 -28.74 19.37 0.30
N ALA A 54 -27.73 19.10 -0.52
CA ALA A 54 -26.99 20.14 -1.23
C ALA A 54 -27.88 20.92 -2.22
N ALA A 55 -28.85 20.27 -2.86
CA ALA A 55 -29.77 20.91 -3.81
C ALA A 55 -30.57 22.08 -3.19
N LEU A 56 -30.82 22.07 -1.88
CA LEU A 56 -31.49 23.17 -1.16
C LEU A 56 -30.68 24.48 -1.22
N LEU A 57 -29.37 24.41 -1.47
CA LEU A 57 -28.48 25.57 -1.52
C LEU A 57 -28.36 26.17 -2.93
N VAL A 58 -28.83 25.46 -3.98
CA VAL A 58 -28.75 25.90 -5.39
C VAL A 58 -29.44 27.25 -5.61
N VAL A 59 -30.51 27.54 -4.86
CA VAL A 59 -31.24 28.82 -4.91
C VAL A 59 -30.33 30.02 -4.64
N SER A 60 -29.21 29.81 -3.95
CA SER A 60 -28.28 30.88 -3.58
C SER A 60 -27.08 31.06 -4.52
N GLY A 61 -26.79 30.10 -5.42
CA GLY A 61 -25.62 30.15 -6.32
C GLY A 61 -24.27 30.39 -5.60
N ARG A 62 -24.20 30.12 -4.29
CA ARG A 62 -23.08 30.56 -3.44
C ARG A 62 -21.82 29.79 -3.76
N ARG A 63 -20.73 30.54 -3.97
CA ARG A 63 -19.39 30.01 -3.79
C ARG A 63 -19.11 29.85 -2.30
N ALA A 64 -18.36 28.82 -1.95
CA ALA A 64 -17.95 28.55 -0.60
C ALA A 64 -16.45 28.28 -0.54
N HIS A 65 -15.88 28.52 0.63
CA HIS A 65 -14.51 28.23 0.96
C HIS A 65 -14.49 27.22 2.12
N ALA A 66 -13.67 26.18 1.97
CA ALA A 66 -13.54 25.14 2.97
C ALA A 66 -12.08 24.73 3.16
N ARG A 67 -11.79 24.13 4.31
CA ARG A 67 -10.44 23.74 4.74
C ARG A 67 -10.42 22.28 5.12
N LEU A 68 -9.46 21.54 4.59
CA LEU A 68 -9.17 20.19 5.08
C LEU A 68 -8.31 20.31 6.32
N VAL A 69 -8.79 19.82 7.46
CA VAL A 69 -8.16 20.02 8.78
C VAL A 69 -7.93 18.68 9.47
N SER A 70 -6.68 18.42 9.87
CA SER A 70 -6.36 17.24 10.68
C SER A 70 -7.02 17.33 12.05
N ARG A 71 -7.61 16.24 12.52
CA ARG A 71 -8.12 16.09 13.89
C ARG A 71 -7.18 15.30 14.78
N GLY A 72 -6.00 14.91 14.32
CA GLY A 72 -5.06 14.11 15.09
C GLY A 72 -3.61 14.26 14.63
N GLU A 73 -2.78 13.35 15.12
CA GLU A 73 -1.40 13.21 14.66
C GLU A 73 -1.33 12.14 13.59
N TYR A 74 -0.94 12.55 12.39
CA TYR A 74 -0.95 11.69 11.21
C TYR A 74 0.23 11.99 10.30
N LEU A 75 0.55 11.05 9.41
CA LEU A 75 1.41 11.28 8.28
C LEU A 75 0.56 11.37 7.01
N LEU A 76 0.50 12.56 6.40
CA LEU A 76 -0.37 12.85 5.27
C LEU A 76 -0.02 12.01 4.04
N ALA A 77 -1.03 11.49 3.35
CA ALA A 77 -0.88 10.94 2.01
C ALA A 77 -2.19 11.07 1.21
N GLY A 78 -2.07 11.32 -0.09
CA GLY A 78 -3.18 11.30 -1.05
C GLY A 78 -3.67 12.66 -1.52
N LEU A 79 -2.94 13.76 -1.28
CA LEU A 79 -3.38 15.09 -1.72
C LEU A 79 -3.62 15.20 -3.23
N GLY A 80 -2.90 14.43 -4.05
CA GLY A 80 -3.10 14.45 -5.50
C GLY A 80 -4.46 13.88 -5.96
N LEU A 81 -5.25 13.25 -5.09
CA LEU A 81 -6.60 12.77 -5.40
C LEU A 81 -7.67 13.86 -5.30
N LEU A 82 -7.38 14.99 -4.65
CA LEU A 82 -8.36 16.05 -4.42
C LEU A 82 -8.93 16.58 -5.74
N GLU A 83 -8.07 16.92 -6.69
CA GLU A 83 -8.50 17.41 -8.01
C GLU A 83 -9.23 16.35 -8.86
N PRO A 84 -8.70 15.11 -9.05
CA PRO A 84 -9.43 14.06 -9.76
C PRO A 84 -10.82 13.80 -9.19
N ILE A 85 -10.97 13.77 -7.86
CA ILE A 85 -12.26 13.57 -7.21
C ILE A 85 -13.19 14.75 -7.47
N LEU A 86 -12.77 15.98 -7.16
CA LEU A 86 -13.62 17.15 -7.38
C LEU A 86 -14.07 17.27 -8.85
N SER A 87 -13.18 16.95 -9.80
CA SER A 87 -13.44 17.03 -11.24
C SER A 87 -14.61 16.17 -11.74
N VAL A 88 -14.99 15.11 -11.01
CA VAL A 88 -16.12 14.25 -11.39
C VAL A 88 -17.44 14.74 -10.79
N PHE A 89 -17.40 15.58 -9.76
CA PHE A 89 -18.58 16.25 -9.19
C PHE A 89 -18.87 17.59 -9.87
N GLY A 90 -17.84 18.28 -10.34
CA GLY A 90 -17.94 19.52 -11.12
C GLY A 90 -16.57 20.04 -11.54
N THR A 91 -16.53 21.14 -12.30
CA THR A 91 -15.27 21.69 -12.87
C THR A 91 -14.88 23.05 -12.30
N ALA A 92 -15.72 23.60 -11.40
CA ALA A 92 -15.55 24.95 -10.88
C ALA A 92 -14.85 25.00 -9.51
N CYS A 93 -14.53 23.83 -8.94
CA CYS A 93 -13.78 23.71 -7.70
C CYS A 93 -12.27 23.85 -7.93
N GLN A 94 -11.61 24.60 -7.05
CA GLN A 94 -10.17 24.80 -7.01
C GLN A 94 -9.60 24.22 -5.72
N VAL A 95 -8.40 23.65 -5.82
CA VAL A 95 -7.67 23.06 -4.69
C VAL A 95 -6.37 23.83 -4.50
N ARG A 96 -6.07 24.21 -3.26
CA ARG A 96 -4.80 24.80 -2.87
C ARG A 96 -4.18 23.96 -1.74
N PRO A 97 -3.30 22.99 -2.06
CA PRO A 97 -2.52 22.29 -1.05
C PRO A 97 -1.65 23.25 -0.25
N LEU A 98 -1.62 23.11 1.08
CA LEU A 98 -0.80 23.94 1.98
C LEU A 98 0.44 23.21 2.50
N VAL A 99 0.42 21.88 2.39
CA VAL A 99 1.49 20.96 2.79
C VAL A 99 1.65 19.90 1.69
N ALA A 100 2.69 19.08 1.79
CA ALA A 100 2.94 17.97 0.87
C ALA A 100 2.59 16.62 1.52
N ASP A 101 2.32 15.60 0.71
CA ASP A 101 2.31 14.21 1.17
C ASP A 101 3.66 13.86 1.83
N GLY A 102 3.61 13.02 2.87
CA GLY A 102 4.75 12.73 3.74
C GLY A 102 4.98 13.75 4.87
N THR A 103 4.15 14.80 4.97
CA THR A 103 4.21 15.75 6.09
C THR A 103 3.56 15.14 7.34
N VAL A 104 4.24 15.26 8.48
CA VAL A 104 3.66 14.96 9.80
C VAL A 104 2.72 16.08 10.20
N LEU A 105 1.48 15.73 10.49
CA LEU A 105 0.40 16.63 10.89
C LEU A 105 0.20 16.57 12.40
N SER A 106 -0.14 17.72 12.98
CA SER A 106 -0.73 17.81 14.33
C SER A 106 -2.21 18.16 14.24
N ARG A 107 -2.96 17.97 15.33
CA ARG A 107 -4.37 18.40 15.41
C ARG A 107 -4.49 19.89 15.06
N GLY A 108 -5.45 20.23 14.20
CA GLY A 108 -5.69 21.59 13.75
C GLY A 108 -4.88 22.01 12.51
N THR A 109 -3.96 21.16 12.02
CA THR A 109 -3.20 21.46 10.80
C THR A 109 -4.15 21.53 9.60
N VAL A 110 -4.14 22.66 8.89
CA VAL A 110 -4.87 22.82 7.62
C VAL A 110 -3.99 22.27 6.50
N VAL A 111 -4.47 21.24 5.80
CA VAL A 111 -3.68 20.54 4.77
C VAL A 111 -3.95 21.06 3.36
N ALA A 112 -5.17 21.53 3.09
CA ALA A 112 -5.54 22.15 1.83
C ALA A 112 -6.72 23.11 2.03
N GLU A 113 -6.83 24.08 1.14
CA GLU A 113 -8.02 24.94 0.97
C GLU A 113 -8.75 24.57 -0.31
N LEU A 114 -10.08 24.56 -0.24
CA LEU A 114 -10.99 24.27 -1.36
C LEU A 114 -11.91 25.46 -1.58
N GLU A 115 -12.07 25.87 -2.83
CA GLU A 115 -13.01 26.95 -3.20
C GLU A 115 -13.83 26.55 -4.42
N GLY A 116 -15.15 26.75 -4.39
CA GLY A 116 -16.02 26.38 -5.50
C GLY A 116 -17.51 26.54 -5.17
N PRO A 117 -18.41 26.07 -6.04
CA PRO A 117 -19.83 26.02 -5.73
C PRO A 117 -20.08 25.19 -4.46
N ALA A 118 -20.82 25.75 -3.50
CA ALA A 118 -21.07 25.08 -2.21
C ALA A 118 -21.69 23.69 -2.40
N THR A 119 -22.56 23.53 -3.39
CA THR A 119 -23.21 22.26 -3.70
C THR A 119 -22.25 21.19 -4.19
N GLU A 120 -21.26 21.56 -5.02
CA GLU A 120 -20.24 20.62 -5.50
C GLU A 120 -19.34 20.18 -4.34
N LEU A 121 -18.88 21.14 -3.52
CA LEU A 121 -18.03 20.84 -2.37
C LEU A 121 -18.72 19.95 -1.34
N LEU A 122 -19.99 20.23 -1.01
CA LEU A 122 -20.79 19.41 -0.08
C LEU A 122 -21.00 18.00 -0.62
N THR A 123 -21.40 17.87 -1.89
CA THR A 123 -21.66 16.57 -2.50
C THR A 123 -20.38 15.73 -2.59
N ALA A 124 -19.22 16.36 -2.83
CA ALA A 124 -17.93 15.66 -2.93
C ALA A 124 -17.28 15.34 -1.57
N GLU A 125 -17.70 16.00 -0.49
CA GLU A 125 -17.03 15.98 0.82
C GLU A 125 -16.73 14.57 1.29
N ARG A 126 -17.75 13.70 1.36
CA ARG A 126 -17.59 12.37 1.94
C ARG A 126 -16.67 11.49 1.10
N THR A 127 -16.85 11.52 -0.22
CA THR A 127 -15.99 10.79 -1.15
C THR A 127 -14.53 11.25 -0.99
N LEU A 128 -14.28 12.57 -1.01
CA LEU A 128 -12.95 13.15 -0.87
C LEU A 128 -12.28 12.76 0.46
N LEU A 129 -13.00 12.93 1.57
CA LEU A 129 -12.49 12.59 2.90
C LEU A 129 -12.19 11.10 3.01
N ASN A 130 -13.02 10.22 2.46
CA ASN A 130 -12.80 8.77 2.54
C ASN A 130 -11.46 8.36 1.91
N PHE A 131 -11.13 8.88 0.73
CA PHE A 131 -9.84 8.62 0.10
C PHE A 131 -8.67 9.16 0.93
N LEU A 132 -8.74 10.44 1.32
CA LEU A 132 -7.65 11.11 2.02
C LEU A 132 -7.39 10.46 3.40
N GLN A 133 -8.44 10.19 4.16
CA GLN A 133 -8.38 9.56 5.47
C GLN A 133 -7.83 8.14 5.41
N ARG A 134 -8.25 7.36 4.39
CA ARG A 134 -7.74 6.00 4.17
C ARG A 134 -6.24 5.99 3.92
N LEU A 135 -5.76 6.83 2.98
CA LEU A 135 -4.35 6.85 2.59
C LEU A 135 -3.46 7.44 3.67
N THR A 136 -3.91 8.50 4.34
CA THR A 136 -3.23 9.08 5.50
C THR A 136 -3.12 8.05 6.64
N GLY A 137 -4.17 7.25 6.85
CA GLY A 137 -4.15 6.13 7.80
C GLY A 137 -3.06 5.10 7.50
N VAL A 138 -2.96 4.65 6.24
CA VAL A 138 -1.93 3.70 5.78
C VAL A 138 -0.52 4.26 5.95
N ALA A 139 -0.31 5.53 5.56
CA ALA A 139 1.00 6.18 5.71
C ALA A 139 1.40 6.32 7.18
N THR A 140 0.46 6.71 8.05
CA THR A 140 0.67 6.80 9.50
C THR A 140 1.01 5.45 10.11
N GLN A 141 0.23 4.41 9.81
CA GLN A 141 0.48 3.04 10.28
C GLN A 141 1.86 2.55 9.84
N THR A 142 2.22 2.81 8.58
CA THR A 142 3.52 2.42 8.04
C THR A 142 4.66 3.11 8.75
N GLN A 143 4.56 4.42 9.02
CA GLN A 143 5.57 5.14 9.79
C GLN A 143 5.76 4.58 11.20
N THR A 144 4.67 4.19 11.87
CA THR A 144 4.73 3.56 13.20
C THR A 144 5.53 2.26 13.15
N TYR A 145 5.31 1.41 12.14
CA TYR A 145 6.05 0.16 11.99
C TYR A 145 7.51 0.40 11.59
N VAL A 146 7.79 1.35 10.69
CA VAL A 146 9.17 1.72 10.34
C VAL A 146 9.93 2.20 11.58
N ARG A 147 9.32 3.00 12.45
CA ARG A 147 9.92 3.44 13.70
C ARG A 147 10.19 2.29 14.67
N ALA A 148 9.32 1.28 14.72
CA ALA A 148 9.50 0.11 15.56
C ALA A 148 10.69 -0.79 15.15
N LEU A 149 11.22 -0.65 13.93
CA LEU A 149 12.49 -1.28 13.52
C LEU A 149 13.74 -0.62 14.16
N GLY A 150 13.60 0.54 14.79
CA GLY A 150 14.69 1.22 15.49
C GLY A 150 15.86 1.57 14.57
N SER A 151 17.08 1.17 14.95
CA SER A 151 18.31 1.40 14.18
C SER A 151 18.61 0.31 13.15
N SER A 152 17.70 -0.64 12.93
CA SER A 152 17.90 -1.74 11.97
C SER A 152 18.05 -1.21 10.54
N THR A 153 18.87 -1.89 9.74
CA THR A 153 18.95 -1.63 8.29
C THR A 153 17.87 -2.35 7.49
N THR A 154 17.06 -3.18 8.14
CA THR A 154 15.94 -3.91 7.56
C THR A 154 14.94 -2.94 6.93
N ARG A 155 14.47 -3.26 5.72
CA ARG A 155 13.47 -2.45 5.02
C ARG A 155 12.09 -3.10 5.17
N LEU A 156 11.13 -2.31 5.64
CA LEU A 156 9.75 -2.74 5.80
C LEU A 156 8.99 -2.72 4.46
N LEU A 157 8.41 -3.85 4.08
CA LEU A 157 7.66 -4.03 2.84
C LEU A 157 6.15 -4.18 3.08
N ASP A 158 5.36 -3.68 2.14
CA ASP A 158 3.94 -4.00 2.06
C ASP A 158 3.68 -5.39 1.44
N THR A 159 2.42 -5.70 1.16
CA THR A 159 2.01 -6.94 0.50
C THR A 159 0.94 -6.67 -0.57
N ARG A 160 0.38 -7.75 -1.14
CA ARG A 160 -0.82 -7.67 -1.99
C ARG A 160 -2.14 -7.74 -1.21
N LYS A 161 -2.08 -7.85 0.13
CA LYS A 161 -3.24 -7.83 1.06
C LYS A 161 -3.75 -6.40 1.22
N THR A 162 -4.27 -5.85 0.13
CA THR A 162 -4.74 -4.46 -0.01
C THR A 162 -6.23 -4.44 -0.21
N THR A 163 -6.87 -3.30 0.05
CA THR A 163 -8.29 -3.11 -0.31
C THR A 163 -8.44 -3.29 -1.82
N PRO A 164 -9.44 -4.07 -2.30
CA PRO A 164 -9.70 -4.21 -3.73
C PRO A 164 -9.89 -2.85 -4.42
N GLY A 165 -9.32 -2.68 -5.62
CA GLY A 165 -9.32 -1.40 -6.35
C GLY A 165 -8.30 -0.35 -5.88
N PHE A 166 -7.86 -0.41 -4.61
CA PHE A 166 -7.02 0.63 -3.99
C PHE A 166 -5.52 0.32 -3.98
N ARG A 167 -5.09 -0.83 -4.51
CA ARG A 167 -3.71 -1.33 -4.33
C ARG A 167 -2.64 -0.28 -4.64
N MET A 168 -2.69 0.39 -5.79
CA MET A 168 -1.66 1.36 -6.15
C MET A 168 -1.64 2.57 -5.21
N LEU A 169 -2.81 3.02 -4.76
CA LEU A 169 -2.93 4.12 -3.80
C LEU A 169 -2.41 3.73 -2.41
N GLU A 170 -2.76 2.54 -1.93
CA GLU A 170 -2.26 2.05 -0.63
C GLU A 170 -0.76 1.80 -0.66
N LYS A 171 -0.22 1.27 -1.77
CA LYS A 171 1.23 1.14 -1.99
C LYS A 171 1.93 2.50 -2.03
N TYR A 172 1.35 3.50 -2.68
CA TYR A 172 1.85 4.87 -2.61
C TYR A 172 1.89 5.39 -1.16
N ALA A 173 0.81 5.20 -0.40
CA ALA A 173 0.74 5.61 1.00
C ALA A 173 1.76 4.90 1.91
N VAL A 174 2.00 3.60 1.70
CA VAL A 174 3.11 2.87 2.36
C VAL A 174 4.45 3.56 2.09
N GLY A 175 4.69 3.96 0.84
CA GLY A 175 5.89 4.67 0.44
C GLY A 175 6.06 6.00 1.18
N GLN A 176 4.98 6.78 1.32
CA GLN A 176 4.97 8.02 2.12
C GLN A 176 5.32 7.74 3.60
N GLY A 177 4.82 6.63 4.16
CA GLY A 177 5.15 6.12 5.48
C GLY A 177 6.61 5.70 5.71
N GLY A 178 7.45 5.73 4.69
CA GLY A 178 8.84 5.27 4.75
C GLY A 178 9.00 3.76 4.53
N GLY A 179 7.91 3.03 4.31
CA GLY A 179 7.97 1.64 3.85
C GLY A 179 8.41 1.54 2.39
N TYR A 180 8.49 0.32 1.88
CA TYR A 180 8.76 0.04 0.49
C TYR A 180 7.69 -0.89 -0.08
N ASN A 181 7.51 -0.81 -1.39
CA ASN A 181 6.61 -1.68 -2.11
C ASN A 181 7.31 -2.98 -2.43
N HIS A 182 6.73 -4.07 -1.93
CA HIS A 182 6.91 -5.39 -2.53
C HIS A 182 6.32 -5.38 -3.95
N ARG A 183 6.42 -6.50 -4.68
CA ARG A 183 5.79 -6.68 -6.01
C ARG A 183 4.39 -6.04 -6.09
N LEU A 184 4.17 -5.21 -7.10
CA LEU A 184 2.95 -4.47 -7.34
C LEU A 184 1.79 -5.41 -7.67
N GLY A 185 2.07 -6.50 -8.39
CA GLY A 185 1.08 -7.46 -8.83
C GLY A 185 1.65 -8.86 -9.03
N LEU A 186 0.97 -9.67 -9.86
CA LEU A 186 1.49 -10.98 -10.27
C LEU A 186 2.47 -10.87 -11.45
N PHE A 187 2.59 -9.69 -12.05
CA PHE A 187 3.27 -9.47 -13.33
C PHE A 187 4.76 -9.11 -13.19
N ASP A 188 5.20 -8.60 -12.04
CA ASP A 188 6.52 -7.99 -11.85
C ASP A 188 7.49 -8.84 -11.01
N ARG A 189 7.02 -9.93 -10.41
CA ARG A 189 7.89 -10.91 -9.73
C ARG A 189 7.25 -12.29 -9.63
N ILE A 190 8.05 -13.33 -9.86
CA ILE A 190 7.67 -14.72 -9.59
C ILE A 190 7.82 -14.99 -8.10
N MET A 191 6.79 -15.56 -7.49
CA MET A 191 6.81 -15.97 -6.09
C MET A 191 6.35 -17.42 -6.00
N VAL A 192 7.28 -18.32 -5.73
CA VAL A 192 7.02 -19.75 -5.51
C VAL A 192 6.59 -19.94 -4.06
N LYS A 193 5.47 -20.62 -3.87
CA LYS A 193 4.83 -20.88 -2.56
C LYS A 193 4.53 -22.36 -2.40
N ASP A 194 4.44 -22.80 -1.15
CA ASP A 194 4.03 -24.17 -0.80
C ASP A 194 2.64 -24.57 -1.34
N ASN A 195 1.73 -23.61 -1.55
CA ASN A 195 0.41 -23.92 -2.12
C ASN A 195 0.42 -24.38 -3.60
N HIS A 196 1.55 -24.28 -4.31
CA HIS A 196 1.68 -24.88 -5.66
C HIS A 196 1.94 -26.40 -5.60
N LEU A 197 2.08 -26.98 -4.39
CA LEU A 197 2.61 -28.32 -4.14
C LEU A 197 1.56 -29.44 -4.00
N ALA A 198 0.30 -29.18 -4.35
CA ALA A 198 -0.80 -30.14 -4.13
C ALA A 198 -0.82 -31.37 -5.09
N ALA A 199 0.26 -31.67 -5.82
CA ALA A 199 0.32 -32.85 -6.69
C ALA A 199 1.73 -33.48 -6.73
N GLY A 200 1.84 -34.78 -6.40
CA GLY A 200 2.99 -35.65 -6.72
C GLY A 200 3.76 -36.27 -5.54
N GLU A 201 4.63 -37.23 -5.87
CA GLU A 201 5.43 -38.07 -4.94
C GLU A 201 6.76 -37.43 -4.47
N ALA A 202 7.17 -36.29 -5.03
CA ALA A 202 8.41 -35.61 -4.67
C ALA A 202 8.37 -34.95 -3.29
N THR A 203 9.52 -34.80 -2.62
CA THR A 203 9.61 -34.01 -1.38
C THR A 203 9.30 -32.53 -1.66
N VAL A 204 8.81 -31.80 -0.65
CA VAL A 204 8.52 -30.36 -0.76
C VAL A 204 9.74 -29.58 -1.29
N ALA A 205 10.94 -29.86 -0.77
CA ALA A 205 12.17 -29.20 -1.19
C ALA A 205 12.53 -29.46 -2.66
N GLN A 206 12.34 -30.69 -3.16
CA GLN A 206 12.61 -31.02 -4.56
C GLN A 206 11.66 -30.26 -5.50
N ARG A 207 10.36 -30.22 -5.17
CA ARG A 207 9.37 -29.49 -5.99
C ARG A 207 9.64 -27.98 -6.00
N LEU A 208 9.99 -27.39 -4.86
CA LEU A 208 10.39 -25.98 -4.82
C LEU A 208 11.61 -25.73 -5.73
N THR A 209 12.60 -26.62 -5.70
CA THR A 209 13.79 -26.56 -6.57
C THR A 209 13.40 -26.63 -8.05
N ASP A 210 12.56 -27.58 -8.44
CA ASP A 210 12.10 -27.75 -9.82
C ASP A 210 11.32 -26.53 -10.32
N LEU A 211 10.45 -25.96 -9.48
CA LEU A 211 9.68 -24.76 -9.80
C LEU A 211 10.57 -23.53 -9.98
N VAL A 212 11.62 -23.38 -9.15
CA VAL A 212 12.59 -22.30 -9.30
C VAL A 212 13.35 -22.45 -10.61
N GLN A 213 13.82 -23.65 -10.95
CA GLN A 213 14.51 -23.90 -12.22
C GLN A 213 13.60 -23.60 -13.43
N ALA A 214 12.33 -24.04 -13.38
CA ALA A 214 11.35 -23.73 -14.41
C ALA A 214 11.07 -22.23 -14.54
N ALA A 215 10.98 -21.51 -13.41
CA ALA A 215 10.82 -20.05 -13.40
C ALA A 215 12.02 -19.34 -14.03
N ARG A 216 13.25 -19.75 -13.67
CA ARG A 216 14.49 -19.20 -14.24
C ARG A 216 14.61 -19.46 -15.74
N ALA A 217 14.18 -20.63 -16.22
CA ALA A 217 14.21 -20.98 -17.63
C ALA A 217 13.15 -20.23 -18.45
N SER A 218 11.94 -20.06 -17.92
CA SER A 218 10.81 -19.46 -18.65
C SER A 218 10.79 -17.94 -18.62
N ARG A 219 11.26 -17.32 -17.54
CA ARG A 219 11.23 -15.86 -17.31
C ARG A 219 12.54 -15.37 -16.69
N PRO A 220 13.66 -15.46 -17.40
CA PRO A 220 14.96 -14.98 -16.91
C PRO A 220 14.98 -13.47 -16.67
N ASP A 221 14.00 -12.74 -17.20
CA ASP A 221 13.78 -11.32 -16.99
C ASP A 221 13.19 -10.99 -15.62
N LEU A 222 12.56 -11.93 -14.93
CA LEU A 222 11.95 -11.71 -13.61
C LEU A 222 12.81 -12.27 -12.48
N LEU A 223 12.73 -11.61 -11.32
CA LEU A 223 13.28 -12.14 -10.08
C LEU A 223 12.39 -13.26 -9.54
N VAL A 224 13.02 -14.27 -8.95
CA VAL A 224 12.37 -15.43 -8.36
C VAL A 224 12.51 -15.39 -6.85
N GLU A 225 11.37 -15.24 -6.19
CA GLU A 225 11.25 -15.30 -4.74
C GLU A 225 10.63 -16.63 -4.33
N VAL A 226 11.13 -17.23 -3.25
CA VAL A 226 10.66 -18.53 -2.76
C VAL A 226 10.32 -18.44 -1.29
N GLU A 227 9.08 -18.81 -0.98
CA GLU A 227 8.58 -18.97 0.39
C GLU A 227 9.03 -20.33 0.92
N VAL A 228 9.64 -20.33 2.10
CA VAL A 228 10.07 -21.53 2.83
C VAL A 228 9.55 -21.47 4.26
N ASP A 229 9.18 -22.61 4.82
CA ASP A 229 8.69 -22.78 6.19
C ASP A 229 9.67 -23.59 7.08
N ALA A 230 10.74 -24.14 6.49
CA ALA A 230 11.77 -24.90 7.20
C ALA A 230 13.19 -24.59 6.72
N VAL A 231 14.15 -24.56 7.66
CA VAL A 231 15.58 -24.31 7.38
C VAL A 231 16.14 -25.29 6.34
N ALA A 232 15.68 -26.53 6.35
CA ALA A 232 16.13 -27.57 5.41
C ALA A 232 15.79 -27.27 3.93
N GLN A 233 14.82 -26.39 3.65
CA GLN A 233 14.45 -25.99 2.29
C GLN A 233 15.37 -24.91 1.71
N ILE A 234 16.14 -24.20 2.56
CA ILE A 234 16.94 -23.05 2.13
C ILE A 234 18.03 -23.44 1.13
N GLU A 235 18.84 -24.44 1.44
CA GLU A 235 19.96 -24.84 0.55
C GLU A 235 19.47 -25.30 -0.83
N PRO A 236 18.44 -26.17 -0.95
CA PRO A 236 17.86 -26.55 -2.24
C PRO A 236 17.41 -25.36 -3.10
N VAL A 237 16.67 -24.40 -2.53
CA VAL A 237 16.14 -23.26 -3.32
C VAL A 237 17.24 -22.26 -3.69
N LEU A 238 18.28 -22.12 -2.86
CA LEU A 238 19.47 -21.35 -3.20
C LEU A 238 20.24 -22.00 -4.35
N ALA A 239 20.44 -23.31 -4.32
CA ALA A 239 21.10 -24.06 -5.39
C ALA A 239 20.31 -23.99 -6.71
N ALA A 240 18.98 -23.89 -6.64
CA ALA A 240 18.11 -23.70 -7.80
C ALA A 240 18.16 -22.28 -8.40
N GLY A 241 18.71 -21.31 -7.67
CA GLY A 241 18.87 -19.93 -8.14
C GLY A 241 17.77 -18.97 -7.70
N ALA A 242 17.18 -19.15 -6.51
CA ALA A 242 16.31 -18.16 -5.90
C ALA A 242 17.05 -16.82 -5.66
N ASP A 243 16.41 -15.71 -6.04
CA ASP A 243 16.92 -14.36 -5.82
C ASP A 243 16.57 -13.85 -4.40
N VAL A 244 15.39 -14.23 -3.90
CA VAL A 244 14.86 -13.90 -2.57
C VAL A 244 14.35 -15.16 -1.89
N VAL A 245 14.65 -15.32 -0.60
CA VAL A 245 14.08 -16.38 0.25
C VAL A 245 13.24 -15.71 1.34
N LEU A 246 11.94 -15.98 1.31
CA LEU A 246 10.98 -15.52 2.30
C LEU A 246 10.82 -16.61 3.36
N LEU A 247 11.16 -16.28 4.61
CA LEU A 247 11.08 -17.15 5.79
C LEU A 247 9.69 -16.97 6.42
N ASP A 248 8.75 -17.88 6.13
CA ASP A 248 7.35 -17.76 6.56
C ASP A 248 7.13 -18.38 7.95
N ASN A 249 6.64 -17.57 8.88
CA ASN A 249 6.33 -17.96 10.25
C ASN A 249 7.50 -18.57 11.05
N PHE A 250 8.74 -18.21 10.71
CA PHE A 250 9.93 -18.61 11.48
C PHE A 250 9.93 -17.92 12.86
N SER A 251 10.15 -18.71 13.92
CA SER A 251 10.47 -18.17 15.25
C SER A 251 11.82 -17.44 15.26
N LEU A 252 12.06 -16.58 16.26
CA LEU A 252 13.35 -15.89 16.42
C LEU A 252 14.54 -16.86 16.49
N VAL A 253 14.35 -18.06 17.05
CA VAL A 253 15.37 -19.11 17.11
C VAL A 253 15.68 -19.64 15.70
N GLN A 254 14.64 -19.92 14.91
CA GLN A 254 14.82 -20.38 13.53
C GLN A 254 15.41 -19.28 12.65
N LEU A 255 15.01 -18.01 12.83
CA LEU A 255 15.58 -16.87 12.10
C LEU A 255 17.08 -16.73 12.35
N ARG A 256 17.55 -16.90 13.60
CA ARG A 256 18.98 -16.90 13.94
C ARG A 256 19.77 -18.00 13.22
N ALA A 257 19.15 -19.16 12.99
CA ALA A 257 19.76 -20.25 12.25
C ALA A 257 19.71 -20.05 10.72
N ALA A 258 18.61 -19.47 10.21
CA ALA A 258 18.34 -19.34 8.79
C ALA A 258 19.09 -18.17 8.11
N LEU A 259 19.07 -16.98 8.72
CA LEU A 259 19.63 -15.77 8.11
C LEU A 259 21.11 -15.89 7.73
N PRO A 260 21.99 -16.52 8.54
CA PRO A 260 23.39 -16.74 8.15
C PRO A 260 23.56 -17.53 6.85
N LEU A 261 22.63 -18.45 6.52
CA LEU A 261 22.69 -19.28 5.31
C LEU A 261 22.39 -18.48 4.03
N LEU A 262 21.67 -17.37 4.15
CA LEU A 262 21.23 -16.52 3.04
C LEU A 262 22.22 -15.40 2.70
N ARG A 263 23.05 -14.99 3.67
CA ARG A 263 23.95 -13.83 3.54
C ARG A 263 24.85 -13.96 2.31
N GLY A 264 24.78 -12.95 1.43
CA GLY A 264 25.57 -12.88 0.19
C GLY A 264 25.10 -13.82 -0.92
N ARG A 265 24.10 -14.68 -0.69
CA ARG A 265 23.61 -15.70 -1.65
C ARG A 265 22.23 -15.37 -2.21
N ALA A 266 21.33 -14.86 -1.38
CA ALA A 266 20.01 -14.35 -1.74
C ALA A 266 19.61 -13.21 -0.80
N TRP A 267 18.55 -12.49 -1.11
CA TRP A 267 17.92 -11.55 -0.19
C TRP A 267 17.02 -12.31 0.80
N SER A 268 17.08 -11.97 2.08
CA SER A 268 16.22 -12.56 3.09
C SER A 268 15.00 -11.68 3.35
N GLU A 269 13.81 -12.26 3.28
CA GLU A 269 12.57 -11.63 3.72
C GLU A 269 11.97 -12.41 4.90
N VAL A 270 11.52 -11.71 5.93
CA VAL A 270 10.76 -12.32 7.04
C VAL A 270 9.29 -11.94 6.91
N SER A 271 8.41 -12.95 6.98
CA SER A 271 6.95 -12.79 6.93
C SER A 271 6.28 -13.73 7.92
N GLY A 272 5.03 -13.41 8.29
CA GLY A 272 4.27 -14.17 9.28
C GLY A 272 4.60 -13.72 10.71
N GLY A 273 3.57 -13.52 11.54
CA GLY A 273 3.74 -13.06 12.94
C GLY A 273 4.34 -11.67 13.11
N VAL A 274 4.45 -10.86 12.06
CA VAL A 274 5.04 -9.51 12.08
C VAL A 274 4.04 -8.48 12.64
N ASN A 275 4.37 -7.89 13.79
CA ASN A 275 3.59 -6.83 14.45
C ASN A 275 4.52 -5.92 15.28
N LEU A 276 3.97 -4.88 15.93
CA LEU A 276 4.76 -3.90 16.70
C LEU A 276 5.54 -4.51 17.89
N GLU A 277 5.10 -5.65 18.41
CA GLU A 277 5.79 -6.35 19.51
C GLU A 277 6.96 -7.20 18.98
N THR A 278 6.80 -7.85 17.82
CA THR A 278 7.83 -8.74 17.25
C THR A 278 8.87 -8.00 16.41
N LEU A 279 8.50 -6.87 15.81
CA LEU A 279 9.32 -6.13 14.86
C LEU A 279 10.67 -5.65 15.42
N PRO A 280 10.79 -5.16 16.68
CA PRO A 280 12.09 -4.80 17.25
C PRO A 280 13.05 -5.99 17.30
N HIS A 281 12.57 -7.16 17.73
CA HIS A 281 13.38 -8.39 17.82
C HIS A 281 13.77 -8.94 16.45
N ILE A 282 12.88 -8.83 15.46
CA ILE A 282 13.21 -9.17 14.07
C ILE A 282 14.28 -8.20 13.54
N GLY A 283 14.15 -6.91 13.82
CA GLY A 283 15.10 -5.86 13.42
C GLY A 283 16.51 -6.07 13.99
N GLU A 284 16.64 -6.57 15.22
CA GLU A 284 17.94 -6.95 15.81
C GLU A 284 18.69 -8.01 14.99
N LEU A 285 17.95 -8.94 14.37
CA LEU A 285 18.52 -9.99 13.51
C LEU A 285 18.93 -9.46 12.12
N ASN A 286 18.51 -8.24 11.79
CA ASN A 286 18.82 -7.52 10.55
C ASN A 286 18.62 -8.36 9.27
N PRO A 287 17.43 -8.96 9.04
CA PRO A 287 17.11 -9.45 7.70
C PRO A 287 17.11 -8.28 6.71
N ASP A 288 17.31 -8.56 5.41
CA ASP A 288 17.22 -7.50 4.40
C ASP A 288 15.84 -6.84 4.38
N PHE A 289 14.79 -7.67 4.42
CA PHE A 289 13.40 -7.26 4.33
C PHE A 289 12.53 -7.89 5.42
N VAL A 290 11.48 -7.17 5.81
CA VAL A 290 10.35 -7.69 6.57
C VAL A 290 9.08 -7.25 5.87
N SER A 291 8.17 -8.16 5.54
CA SER A 291 6.87 -7.79 4.96
C SER A 291 5.74 -7.91 5.97
N CYS A 292 4.84 -6.92 5.95
CA CYS A 292 3.70 -6.89 6.84
C CYS A 292 2.44 -6.48 6.08
N GLY A 293 1.42 -7.34 6.13
CA GLY A 293 0.13 -7.01 5.54
C GLY A 293 -0.60 -5.90 6.31
N ALA A 294 -0.38 -5.79 7.62
CA ALA A 294 -1.17 -4.93 8.51
C ALA A 294 -1.02 -3.44 8.17
N LEU A 295 0.04 -3.08 7.45
CA LEU A 295 0.28 -1.73 6.92
C LEU A 295 -0.87 -1.25 6.05
N THR A 296 -1.52 -2.16 5.32
CA THR A 296 -2.66 -1.86 4.46
C THR A 296 -3.95 -2.35 5.11
N HIS A 297 -4.19 -3.66 5.20
CA HIS A 297 -5.52 -4.18 5.55
C HIS A 297 -6.01 -3.88 6.98
N ALA A 298 -5.10 -3.50 7.89
CA ALA A 298 -5.43 -3.21 9.28
C ALA A 298 -5.13 -1.75 9.68
N ALA A 299 -4.73 -0.89 8.74
CA ALA A 299 -4.43 0.50 9.04
C ALA A 299 -5.73 1.27 9.42
N PRO A 300 -5.77 1.89 10.61
CA PRO A 300 -6.87 2.77 11.00
C PRO A 300 -6.99 3.95 10.03
N TRP A 301 -8.21 4.45 9.84
CA TRP A 301 -8.42 5.65 9.04
C TRP A 301 -8.01 6.88 9.86
N ALA A 302 -7.42 7.87 9.20
CA ALA A 302 -7.14 9.14 9.83
C ALA A 302 -8.44 9.95 10.04
N ASP A 303 -8.47 10.82 11.03
CA ASP A 303 -9.57 11.77 11.21
C ASP A 303 -9.17 13.13 10.62
N ILE A 304 -9.76 13.46 9.48
CA ILE A 304 -9.58 14.73 8.75
C ILE A 304 -10.97 15.28 8.45
N GLY A 305 -11.24 16.51 8.86
CA GLY A 305 -12.52 17.18 8.60
C GLY A 305 -12.45 18.15 7.42
N LEU A 306 -13.62 18.48 6.86
CA LEU A 306 -13.79 19.62 5.97
C LEU A 306 -14.51 20.74 6.73
N ASP A 307 -13.77 21.80 7.07
CA ASP A 307 -14.25 22.95 7.84
C ASP A 307 -14.60 24.11 6.92
N TRP A 308 -15.84 24.58 7.02
CA TRP A 308 -16.36 25.72 6.25
C TRP A 308 -15.88 27.04 6.86
N ALA A 309 -15.41 27.96 6.02
CA ALA A 309 -14.91 29.28 6.42
C ALA A 309 -15.95 30.39 6.19
#